data_AF-A0A425XWF5-F1
#
_entry.id   AF-A0A425XWF5-F1
#
_cell.length_a   1.000
_cell.length_b   1.000
_cell.length_c   1.000
_cell.angle_alpha   90.00
_cell.angle_beta   90.00
_cell.angle_gamma   90.00
#
_symmetry.space_group_name_H-M   'P 1'
#
loop_
_entity.id
_entity.type
_entity.pdbx_description
1 polymer ?
#
loop_
_entity_poly.entity_id
_entity_poly.type
_entity_poly.pdbx_seq_one_letter_code
_entity_poly.pdbx_strand_id
1 'polypeptide(L)'
;MSKEKEILEIERIKESLEYHFDKYKEYKSDAKNASRKKDRDRASDNMVTHAKFIENELYNPLVNSTISNGGQFQFESFWRYVESDLPDYLSKIEALLDQQKSEEEEKKD
;
A
#
# COMPACT_ATOMS: atom_id res chain seq x y z
N MET A 1 -17.66 -7.40 -10.06
CA MET A 1 -18.05 -8.18 -8.86
C MET A 1 -19.39 -7.63 -8.38
N SER A 2 -19.94 -8.00 -7.21
CA SER A 2 -20.95 -7.12 -6.60
C SER A 2 -20.25 -5.92 -5.98
N LYS A 3 -20.93 -4.77 -5.87
CA LYS A 3 -20.33 -3.57 -5.31
C LYS A 3 -19.86 -3.76 -3.86
N GLU A 4 -20.64 -4.49 -3.06
CA GLU A 4 -20.25 -4.92 -1.72
C GLU A 4 -18.94 -5.73 -1.70
N LYS A 5 -18.73 -6.65 -2.67
CA LYS A 5 -17.48 -7.41 -2.77
C LYS A 5 -16.30 -6.53 -3.18
N GLU A 6 -16.53 -5.49 -3.99
CA GLU A 6 -15.49 -4.54 -4.39
C GLU A 6 -15.07 -3.67 -3.21
N ILE A 7 -16.03 -3.19 -2.41
CA ILE A 7 -15.78 -2.45 -1.16
C ILE A 7 -14.94 -3.30 -0.20
N LEU A 8 -15.35 -4.55 0.06
CA LEU A 8 -14.61 -5.47 0.95
C LEU A 8 -13.19 -5.75 0.45
N GLU A 9 -13.00 -5.88 -0.86
CA GLU A 9 -11.66 -6.10 -1.42
C GLU A 9 -10.79 -4.83 -1.29
N ILE A 10 -11.36 -3.63 -1.48
CA ILE A 10 -10.63 -2.37 -1.28
C ILE A 10 -10.24 -2.19 0.20
N GLU A 11 -11.11 -2.55 1.15
CA GLU A 11 -10.77 -2.58 2.59
C GLU A 11 -9.60 -3.52 2.86
N ARG A 12 -9.66 -4.74 2.34
CA ARG A 12 -8.61 -5.75 2.49
C ARG A 12 -7.28 -5.31 1.86
N ILE A 13 -7.32 -4.55 0.77
CA ILE A 13 -6.12 -3.94 0.16
C ILE A 13 -5.57 -2.86 1.09
N LYS A 14 -6.41 -1.94 1.58
CA LYS A 14 -5.99 -0.85 2.49
C LYS A 14 -5.31 -1.41 3.75
N GLU A 15 -5.95 -2.38 4.42
CA GLU A 15 -5.38 -3.03 5.61
C GLU A 15 -4.05 -3.73 5.32
N SER A 16 -3.94 -4.38 4.16
CA SER A 16 -2.69 -5.03 3.72
C SER A 16 -1.56 -4.01 3.48
N LEU A 17 -1.88 -2.87 2.85
CA LEU A 17 -0.93 -1.79 2.61
C LEU A 17 -0.44 -1.20 3.94
N GLU A 18 -1.33 -0.90 4.87
CA GLU A 18 -1.00 -0.37 6.21
C GLU A 18 -0.10 -1.34 6.99
N TYR A 19 -0.47 -2.62 7.03
CA TYR A 19 0.33 -3.67 7.67
C TYR A 19 1.75 -3.75 7.10
N HIS A 20 1.86 -3.82 5.77
CA HIS A 20 3.18 -3.93 5.14
C HIS A 20 3.99 -2.65 5.27
N PHE A 21 3.34 -1.48 5.34
CA PHE A 21 4.02 -0.22 5.58
C PHE A 21 4.63 -0.15 6.99
N ASP A 22 3.89 -0.61 8.00
CA ASP A 22 4.41 -0.70 9.36
C ASP A 22 5.60 -1.65 9.43
N LYS A 23 5.50 -2.83 8.80
CA LYS A 23 6.63 -3.78 8.72
C LYS A 23 7.83 -3.21 7.97
N TYR A 24 7.61 -2.48 6.88
CA TYR A 24 8.67 -1.79 6.16
C TYR A 24 9.42 -0.81 7.09
N LYS A 25 8.70 0.03 7.85
CA LYS A 25 9.30 0.98 8.79
C LYS A 25 10.06 0.28 9.92
N GLU A 26 9.51 -0.80 10.48
CA GLU A 26 10.17 -1.63 11.49
C GLU A 26 11.51 -2.16 10.97
N TYR A 27 11.51 -2.84 9.81
CA TYR A 27 12.73 -3.44 9.25
C TYR A 27 13.76 -2.39 8.79
N LYS A 28 13.31 -1.22 8.32
CA LYS A 28 14.21 -0.10 8.04
C LYS A 28 14.93 0.38 9.30
N SER A 29 14.19 0.47 10.41
CA SER A 29 14.76 0.81 11.72
C SER A 29 15.75 -0.26 12.19
N ASP A 30 15.40 -1.54 12.07
CA ASP A 30 16.27 -2.66 12.44
C ASP A 30 17.56 -2.68 11.60
N ALA A 31 17.45 -2.45 10.29
CA ALA A 31 18.60 -2.38 9.39
C ALA A 31 19.57 -1.23 9.77
N LYS A 32 19.04 -0.12 10.29
CA LYS A 32 19.84 1.02 10.75
C LYS A 32 20.50 0.75 12.11
N ASN A 33 19.81 0.04 13.00
CA ASN A 33 20.22 -0.10 14.40
C ASN A 33 20.96 -1.41 14.72
N ALA A 34 20.90 -2.42 13.83
CA ALA A 34 21.55 -3.70 14.09
C ALA A 34 23.08 -3.62 14.07
N SER A 35 23.70 -4.17 15.11
CA SER A 35 25.16 -4.15 15.31
C SER A 35 25.90 -5.08 14.35
N ARG A 36 25.34 -6.25 14.05
CA ARG A 36 25.94 -7.25 13.17
C ARG A 36 25.55 -7.01 11.71
N LYS A 37 26.51 -7.12 10.81
CA LYS A 37 26.29 -6.96 9.36
C LYS A 37 25.20 -7.91 8.83
N LYS A 38 25.28 -9.20 9.19
CA LYS A 38 24.29 -10.21 8.79
C LYS A 38 22.85 -9.81 9.15
N ASP A 39 22.67 -9.21 10.32
CA ASP A 39 21.34 -8.81 10.80
C ASP A 39 20.84 -7.56 10.04
N ARG A 40 21.73 -6.61 9.75
CA ARG A 40 21.40 -5.45 8.88
C ARG A 40 21.02 -5.87 7.47
N ASP A 41 21.78 -6.80 6.88
CA ASP A 41 21.53 -7.31 5.52
C ASP A 41 20.15 -8.00 5.49
N ARG A 42 19.88 -8.89 6.45
CA ARG A 42 18.57 -9.56 6.58
C ARG A 42 17.42 -8.56 6.78
N ALA A 43 17.59 -7.56 7.64
CA ALA A 43 16.57 -6.54 7.85
C ALA A 43 16.33 -5.71 6.58
N SER A 44 17.39 -5.38 5.83
CA SER A 44 17.28 -4.69 4.54
C SER A 44 16.53 -5.53 3.50
N ASP A 45 16.82 -6.83 3.41
CA ASP A 45 16.11 -7.76 2.52
C ASP A 45 14.61 -7.86 2.87
N ASN A 46 14.29 -7.93 4.17
CA ASN A 46 12.91 -7.95 4.64
C ASN A 46 12.19 -6.62 4.36
N MET A 47 12.85 -5.49 4.57
CA MET A 47 12.33 -4.16 4.24
C MET A 47 11.97 -4.08 2.75
N VAL A 48 12.90 -4.48 1.86
CA VAL A 48 12.64 -4.50 0.40
C VAL A 48 11.52 -5.47 0.03
N THR A 49 11.42 -6.61 0.73
CA THR A 49 10.33 -7.58 0.51
C THR A 49 8.96 -6.95 0.83
N HIS A 50 8.83 -6.25 1.95
CA HIS A 50 7.59 -5.53 2.27
C HIS A 50 7.28 -4.41 1.30
N ALA A 51 8.29 -3.66 0.84
CA ALA A 51 8.09 -2.66 -0.20
C ALA A 51 7.53 -3.26 -1.50
N LYS A 52 8.01 -4.44 -1.92
CA LYS A 52 7.49 -5.15 -3.09
C LYS A 52 6.06 -5.65 -2.89
N PHE A 53 5.70 -6.09 -1.68
CA PHE A 53 4.31 -6.45 -1.38
C PHE A 53 3.38 -5.25 -1.50
N ILE A 54 3.78 -4.10 -0.95
CA ILE A 54 3.04 -2.85 -1.11
C ILE A 54 2.88 -2.50 -2.58
N GLU A 55 3.98 -2.50 -3.34
CA GLU A 55 3.96 -2.22 -4.78
C GLU A 55 2.99 -3.12 -5.54
N ASN A 56 3.02 -4.44 -5.27
CA ASN A 56 2.12 -5.40 -5.90
C ASN A 56 0.65 -5.16 -5.56
N GLU A 57 0.33 -4.80 -4.31
CA GLU A 57 -1.04 -4.44 -3.91
C GLU A 57 -1.52 -3.16 -4.60
N LEU A 58 -0.64 -2.17 -4.79
CA LEU A 58 -0.96 -0.93 -5.52
C LEU A 58 -1.21 -1.16 -7.03
N TYR A 59 -0.74 -2.28 -7.60
CA TYR A 59 -1.10 -2.70 -8.95
C TYR A 59 -2.48 -3.37 -9.05
N ASN A 60 -3.18 -3.60 -7.93
CA ASN A 60 -4.54 -4.14 -7.97
C ASN A 60 -5.46 -3.17 -8.74
N PRO A 61 -6.17 -3.62 -9.80
CA PRO A 61 -6.98 -2.75 -10.65
C PRO A 61 -8.04 -1.93 -9.91
N LEU A 62 -8.55 -2.41 -8.77
CA LEU A 62 -9.58 -1.71 -7.98
C LEU A 62 -9.07 -0.39 -7.37
N VAL A 63 -7.78 -0.31 -7.07
CA VAL A 63 -7.16 0.89 -6.47
C VAL A 63 -6.23 1.59 -7.45
N ASN A 64 -5.60 0.86 -8.37
CA ASN A 64 -4.60 1.38 -9.28
C ASN A 64 -5.15 2.53 -10.13
N SER A 65 -6.39 2.42 -10.63
CA SER A 65 -7.03 3.48 -11.42
C SER A 65 -7.19 4.80 -10.66
N THR A 66 -7.32 4.73 -9.33
CA THR A 66 -7.53 5.89 -8.46
C THR A 66 -6.21 6.56 -8.09
N ILE A 67 -5.16 5.76 -7.89
CA ILE A 67 -3.85 6.27 -7.48
C ILE A 67 -2.94 6.61 -8.66
N SER A 68 -3.19 6.03 -9.84
CA SER A 68 -2.37 6.24 -11.02
C SER A 68 -2.47 7.69 -11.50
N ASN A 69 -1.31 8.30 -11.76
CA ASN A 69 -1.21 9.64 -12.35
C ASN A 69 -0.82 9.58 -13.84
N GLY A 70 -0.77 8.38 -14.43
CA GLY A 70 -0.36 8.16 -15.83
C GLY A 70 1.14 8.34 -16.09
N GLY A 71 1.96 8.53 -15.04
CA GLY A 71 3.40 8.67 -15.16
C GLY A 71 4.08 7.34 -15.47
N GLN A 72 4.92 7.31 -16.50
CA GLN A 72 5.67 6.11 -16.92
C GLN A 72 6.57 5.54 -15.80
N PHE A 73 7.01 6.38 -14.87
CA PHE A 73 7.93 6.03 -13.78
C PHE A 73 7.22 5.93 -12.43
N GLN A 74 5.89 5.92 -12.42
CA GLN A 74 5.12 5.69 -11.20
C GLN A 74 5.44 4.27 -10.70
N PHE A 75 6.00 4.19 -9.48
CA PHE A 75 6.58 3.00 -8.85
C PHE A 75 8.03 2.63 -9.25
N GLU A 76 8.70 3.38 -10.12
CA GLU A 76 10.11 3.12 -10.39
C GLU A 76 10.95 3.25 -9.11
N SER A 77 11.69 2.20 -8.76
CA SER A 77 12.45 2.14 -7.51
C SER A 77 11.59 2.42 -6.26
N PHE A 78 10.32 2.01 -6.26
CA PHE A 78 9.33 2.32 -5.22
C PHE A 78 9.82 2.06 -3.79
N TRP A 79 10.61 1.01 -3.57
CA TRP A 79 11.19 0.71 -2.25
C TRP A 79 11.97 1.88 -1.61
N ARG A 80 12.45 2.85 -2.41
CA ARG A 80 13.12 4.07 -1.91
C ARG A 80 12.15 5.16 -1.49
N TYR A 81 10.93 5.14 -2.03
CA TYR A 81 9.93 6.19 -1.95
C TYR A 81 8.67 5.76 -1.18
N VAL A 82 8.62 4.54 -0.63
CA VAL A 82 7.47 4.02 0.13
C VAL A 82 6.97 5.01 1.19
N GLU A 83 7.88 5.61 1.97
CA GLU A 83 7.51 6.56 3.03
C GLU A 83 6.99 7.91 2.52
N SER A 84 7.39 8.34 1.32
CA SER A 84 6.89 9.59 0.73
C SER A 84 5.59 9.39 -0.03
N ASP A 85 5.48 8.27 -0.76
CA ASP A 85 4.45 8.07 -1.77
C ASP A 85 3.22 7.34 -1.19
N LEU A 86 3.44 6.32 -0.35
CA LEU A 86 2.34 5.49 0.14
C LEU A 86 1.27 6.26 0.96
N PRO A 87 1.62 7.26 1.80
CA PRO A 87 0.60 8.05 2.50
C PRO A 87 -0.42 8.71 1.55
N ASP A 88 0.04 9.26 0.42
CA ASP A 88 -0.85 9.86 -0.57
C ASP A 88 -1.75 8.81 -1.23
N TYR A 89 -1.20 7.63 -1.55
CA TYR A 89 -1.98 6.53 -2.11
C TYR A 89 -3.02 6.00 -1.12
N LEU A 90 -2.68 5.85 0.16
CA LEU A 90 -3.63 5.44 1.20
C LEU A 90 -4.78 6.43 1.34
N SER A 91 -4.50 7.74 1.34
CA SER A 91 -5.55 8.76 1.40
C SER A 91 -6.50 8.70 0.20
N LYS A 92 -5.98 8.45 -1.01
CA LYS A 92 -6.80 8.27 -2.22
C LYS A 92 -7.65 7.01 -2.17
N ILE A 93 -7.11 5.91 -1.63
CA ILE A 93 -7.84 4.65 -1.45
C ILE A 93 -8.95 4.81 -0.41
N GLU A 94 -8.69 5.53 0.67
CA GLU A 94 -9.70 5.84 1.70
C GLU A 94 -10.85 6.69 1.12
N ALA A 95 -10.53 7.74 0.36
CA ALA A 95 -11.54 8.55 -0.31
C ALA A 95 -12.39 7.74 -1.31
N LEU A 96 -11.78 6.83 -2.07
CA LEU A 96 -12.50 5.90 -2.95
C LEU A 96 -13.47 5.02 -2.17
N LEU A 97 -13.02 4.46 -1.05
CA LEU A 97 -13.82 3.58 -0.23
C LEU A 97 -15.03 4.31 0.35
N ASP A 98 -14.83 5.51 0.89
CA ASP A 98 -15.90 6.35 1.44
C ASP A 98 -16.94 6.68 0.37
N GLN A 99 -16.49 7.08 -0.83
CA GLN A 99 -17.39 7.34 -1.95
C GLN A 99 -18.22 6.09 -2.31
N GLN A 100 -17.59 4.93 -2.42
CA GLN A 100 -18.30 3.70 -2.80
C GLN A 100 -19.34 3.27 -1.76
N LYS A 101 -19.04 3.45 -0.46
CA LYS A 101 -19.97 3.16 0.63
C LYS A 101 -21.19 4.07 0.59
N SER A 102 -21.00 5.38 0.45
CA SER A 102 -22.11 6.33 0.35
C SER A 102 -23.03 6.03 -0.85
N GLU A 103 -22.45 5.74 -2.02
CA GLU A 103 -23.22 5.39 -3.23
C GLU A 103 -24.00 4.07 -3.09
N GLU A 104 -23.59 3.17 -2.20
CA GLU A 104 -24.29 1.91 -1.93
C GLU A 104 -25.42 2.08 -0.90
N GLU A 105 -25.26 3.03 0.04
CA GLU A 105 -26.31 3.43 0.97
C GLU A 105 -27.46 4.16 0.26
N GLU A 106 -27.15 5.11 -0.62
CA GLU A 106 -28.16 5.86 -1.42
C GLU A 106 -28.99 4.97 -2.36
N LYS A 107 -28.49 3.78 -2.73
CA LYS A 107 -29.22 2.82 -3.58
C LYS A 107 -30.14 1.89 -2.80
N LYS A 108 -30.04 1.89 -1.48
CA LYS A 108 -30.87 1.06 -0.59
C LYS A 108 -32.09 1.83 -0.07
N ASP A 109 -32.14 3.15 -0.26
CA ASP A 109 -33.28 4.05 0.02
C ASP A 109 -34.19 4.26 -1.21
#